data_AF-A0A090TJV3-F1
#
_entry.id   AF-A0A090TJV3-F1
#
_cell.length_a   1.000
_cell.length_b   1.000
_cell.length_c   1.000
_cell.angle_alpha   90.00
_cell.angle_beta   90.00
_cell.angle_gamma   90.00
#
_symmetry.space_group_name_H-M   'P 1'
#
loop_
_entity.id
_entity.type
_entity.pdbx_description
1 polymer ?
#
loop_
_entity_poly.entity_id
_entity_poly.type
_entity_poly.pdbx_seq_one_letter_code
_entity_poly.pdbx_strand_id
1 'polypeptide(L)'
;MVTGGLVFASASSWGTFAVAMPIILPLAEQIGVPLHLTIAAMLSASAAGSHSCFFSDSTVLSAQGSGCTSMQHATTQFPYALIGIVATTLFFIVVA
;
A
#
# COMPACT_ATOMS: atom_id res chain seq x y z
N MET A 1 1.89 -3.42 -6.64
CA MET A 1 0.41 -3.39 -6.52
C MET A 1 -0.19 -4.67 -5.97
N VAL A 2 0.27 -5.86 -6.37
CA VAL A 2 -0.22 -7.15 -5.81
C VAL A 2 -0.13 -7.21 -4.27
N THR A 3 1.00 -6.80 -3.70
CA THR A 3 1.18 -6.67 -2.24
C THR A 3 0.24 -5.64 -1.61
N GLY A 4 -0.11 -4.57 -2.33
CA GLY A 4 -1.06 -3.55 -1.86
C GLY A 4 -2.49 -4.09 -1.75
N GLY A 5 -2.90 -4.98 -2.66
CA GLY A 5 -4.18 -5.68 -2.55
C GLY A 5 -4.25 -6.63 -1.36
N LEU A 6 -3.13 -7.32 -1.06
CA LEU A 6 -2.98 -8.14 0.15
C LEU A 6 -3.09 -7.28 1.42
N VAL A 7 -2.44 -6.11 1.45
CA VAL A 7 -2.53 -5.17 2.58
C VAL A 7 -3.93 -4.61 2.73
N PHE A 8 -4.61 -4.27 1.63
CA PHE A 8 -6.00 -3.82 1.65
C PHE A 8 -6.93 -4.86 2.29
N ALA A 9 -6.78 -6.13 1.89
CA ALA A 9 -7.62 -7.21 2.39
C ALA A 9 -7.30 -7.61 3.83
N SER A 10 -6.03 -7.58 4.23
CA SER A 10 -5.59 -7.99 5.56
C SER A 10 -5.66 -6.87 6.60
N ALA A 11 -5.81 -5.61 6.17
CA ALA A 11 -5.63 -4.40 6.96
C ALA A 11 -4.25 -4.25 7.64
N SER A 12 -3.29 -5.15 7.34
CA SER A 12 -1.98 -5.19 7.99
C SER A 12 -0.85 -4.81 7.02
N SER A 13 -0.28 -3.62 7.21
CA SER A 13 0.84 -3.13 6.39
C SER A 13 2.14 -3.89 6.66
N TRP A 14 2.48 -4.10 7.93
CA TRP A 14 3.74 -4.71 8.35
C TRP A 14 3.75 -6.23 8.21
N GLY A 15 2.63 -6.90 8.49
CA GLY A 15 2.53 -8.35 8.41
C GLY A 15 2.70 -8.86 6.97
N THR A 16 2.04 -8.23 6.00
CA THR A 16 2.21 -8.57 4.59
C THR A 16 3.65 -8.31 4.10
N PHE A 17 4.29 -7.27 4.63
CA PHE A 17 5.68 -6.96 4.35
C PHE A 17 6.67 -8.01 4.85
N ALA A 18 6.52 -8.41 6.11
CA ALA A 18 7.38 -9.40 6.76
C ALA A 18 7.35 -10.75 6.02
N VAL A 19 6.18 -11.11 5.46
CA VAL A 19 6.01 -12.33 4.68
C VAL A 19 6.52 -12.18 3.24
N ALA A 20 6.31 -11.02 2.61
CA ALA A 20 6.64 -10.82 1.19
C ALA A 20 8.13 -10.52 0.93
N MET A 21 8.80 -9.79 1.84
CA MET A 21 10.23 -9.42 1.71
C MET A 21 11.18 -10.60 1.46
N PRO A 22 11.15 -11.70 2.24
CA PRO A 22 12.07 -12.82 2.05
C PRO A 22 11.87 -13.56 0.72
N ILE A 23 10.75 -13.34 0.03
CA ILE A 23 10.47 -13.93 -1.28
C ILE A 23 10.85 -12.96 -2.41
N ILE A 24 10.47 -11.69 -2.27
CA ILE A 24 10.63 -10.69 -3.35
C ILE A 24 12.07 -10.20 -3.47
N LEU A 25 12.80 -10.02 -2.37
CA LEU A 25 14.16 -9.49 -2.43
C LEU A 25 15.16 -10.45 -3.12
N PRO A 26 15.20 -11.76 -2.78
CA PRO A 26 16.08 -12.68 -3.49
C PRO A 26 15.70 -12.83 -4.96
N LEU A 27 14.40 -12.79 -5.27
CA LEU A 27 13.93 -12.82 -6.65
C LEU A 27 14.42 -11.60 -7.43
N ALA A 28 14.30 -10.39 -6.85
CA ALA A 28 14.77 -9.15 -7.46
C ALA A 28 16.28 -9.18 -7.74
N GLU A 29 17.07 -9.71 -6.83
CA GLU A 29 18.52 -9.88 -7.00
C GLU A 29 18.84 -10.84 -8.17
N GLN A 30 18.12 -11.96 -8.28
CA GLN A 30 18.33 -12.94 -9.35
C GLN A 30 18.00 -12.42 -10.74
N ILE A 31 16.99 -11.55 -10.86
CA ILE A 31 16.58 -10.96 -12.15
C ILE A 31 17.29 -9.63 -12.44
N GLY A 32 18.23 -9.21 -11.58
CA GLY A 32 19.01 -7.98 -11.76
C GLY A 32 18.21 -6.68 -11.58
N VAL A 33 17.07 -6.73 -10.88
CA VAL A 33 16.27 -5.53 -10.59
C VAL A 33 16.89 -4.78 -9.42
N PRO A 34 17.07 -3.45 -9.53
CA PRO A 34 17.64 -2.63 -8.46
C PRO A 34 16.86 -2.77 -7.14
N LEU A 35 17.54 -3.28 -6.11
CA LEU A 35 16.95 -3.61 -4.81
C LEU A 35 16.27 -2.40 -4.14
N HIS A 36 16.85 -1.21 -4.30
CA HIS A 36 16.29 0.03 -3.75
C HIS A 36 14.93 0.39 -4.37
N LEU A 37 14.75 0.16 -5.68
CA LEU A 37 13.46 0.37 -6.34
C LEU A 37 12.45 -0.69 -5.92
N THR A 38 12.87 -1.95 -5.77
CA THR A 38 12.00 -3.03 -5.26
C THR A 38 11.47 -2.70 -3.86
N ILE A 39 12.35 -2.29 -2.94
CA ILE A 39 11.97 -1.91 -1.58
C ILE A 39 11.03 -0.69 -1.60
N ALA A 40 11.35 0.34 -2.39
CA ALA A 40 10.51 1.52 -2.54
C ALA A 40 9.11 1.18 -3.09
N ALA A 41 9.04 0.30 -4.09
CA ALA A 41 7.78 -0.15 -4.70
C ALA A 41 6.94 -0.95 -3.70
N MET A 42 7.57 -1.81 -2.89
CA MET A 42 6.89 -2.53 -1.83
C MET A 42 6.34 -1.58 -0.77
N LEU A 43 7.12 -0.57 -0.35
CA LEU A 43 6.73 0.36 0.71
C LEU A 43 5.54 1.20 0.27
N SER A 44 5.62 1.69 -0.96
CA SER A 44 4.55 2.46 -1.60
C SER A 44 3.27 1.63 -1.76
N ALA A 45 3.39 0.36 -2.17
CA ALA A 45 2.23 -0.53 -2.30
C ALA A 45 1.53 -0.80 -0.96
N SER A 46 2.29 -0.97 0.13
CA SER A 46 1.72 -1.16 1.46
C SER A 46 1.02 0.09 1.97
N ALA A 47 1.67 1.26 1.85
CA ALA A 47 1.06 2.53 2.23
C ALA A 47 -0.26 2.78 1.47
N ALA A 48 -0.26 2.53 0.16
CA ALA A 48 -1.45 2.68 -0.67
C ALA A 48 -2.56 1.67 -0.29
N GLY A 49 -2.21 0.42 0.02
CA GLY A 49 -3.15 -0.61 0.48
C GLY A 49 -3.78 -0.26 1.83
N SER A 50 -3.00 0.19 2.80
CA SER A 50 -3.51 0.60 4.12
C SER A 50 -4.39 1.84 4.04
N HIS A 51 -4.00 2.85 3.25
CA HIS A 51 -4.80 4.07 3.10
C HIS A 51 -6.12 3.81 2.38
N SER A 52 -6.15 2.88 1.42
CA SER A 52 -7.40 2.53 0.71
C SER A 52 -8.30 1.59 1.52
N CYS A 53 -7.77 0.87 2.51
CA CYS A 53 -8.52 -0.07 3.35
C CYS A 53 -9.52 0.62 4.28
N PHE A 54 -10.79 0.18 4.25
CA PHE A 54 -11.88 0.85 4.98
C PHE A 54 -11.87 0.59 6.50
N PHE A 55 -11.09 -0.40 6.92
CA PHE A 55 -11.06 -0.90 8.30
C PHE A 55 -9.63 -1.01 8.85
N SER A 56 -8.64 -0.40 8.19
CA SER A 56 -7.28 -0.33 8.71
C SER A 56 -7.19 0.61 9.92
N ASP A 57 -6.25 0.37 10.82
CA ASP A 57 -5.97 1.20 12.01
C ASP A 57 -5.80 2.68 11.63
N SER A 58 -5.15 2.96 10.49
CA SER A 58 -4.97 4.32 9.97
C SER A 58 -6.31 5.00 9.66
N THR A 59 -7.25 4.28 9.05
CA THR A 59 -8.59 4.76 8.71
C THR A 59 -9.43 4.99 9.98
N VAL A 60 -9.35 4.07 10.95
CA VAL A 60 -10.06 4.19 12.23
C VAL A 60 -9.57 5.41 13.00
N LEU A 61 -8.26 5.56 13.18
CA LEU A 61 -7.66 6.70 13.90
C LEU A 61 -7.98 8.03 13.21
N SER A 62 -7.90 8.09 11.88
CA SER A 62 -8.21 9.31 11.11
C SER A 62 -9.69 9.68 11.19
N ALA A 63 -10.60 8.69 11.19
CA ALA A 63 -12.03 8.91 11.35
C ALA A 63 -12.38 9.44 12.74
N GLN A 64 -11.77 8.89 13.80
CA GLN A 64 -11.92 9.38 15.18
C GLN A 64 -11.45 10.84 15.30
N GLY A 65 -10.29 11.18 14.73
CA GLY A 65 -9.79 12.55 14.69
C GLY A 65 -10.67 13.52 13.89
N SER A 66 -11.43 13.01 12.93
CA SER A 66 -12.36 13.78 12.10
C SER A 66 -13.80 13.83 12.66
N GLY A 67 -14.09 13.14 13.76
CA GLY A 67 -15.43 13.08 14.34
C GLY A 67 -16.48 12.37 13.48
N CYS A 68 -16.07 11.46 12.58
CA CYS A 68 -16.97 10.69 11.73
C CYS A 68 -16.73 9.18 11.84
N THR A 69 -17.63 8.38 11.28
CA THR A 69 -17.45 6.93 11.26
C THR A 69 -16.35 6.52 10.27
N SER A 70 -15.67 5.40 10.54
CA SER A 70 -14.62 4.87 9.65
C SER A 70 -15.12 4.67 8.21
N MET A 71 -16.38 4.27 8.04
CA MET A 71 -16.97 4.09 6.71
C MET A 71 -17.18 5.43 5.97
N GLN A 72 -17.64 6.47 6.66
CA GLN A 72 -17.79 7.80 6.07
C GLN A 72 -16.43 8.40 5.69
N HIS A 73 -15.43 8.24 6.56
CA HIS A 73 -14.07 8.65 6.24
C HIS A 73 -13.54 7.89 5.03
N ALA A 74 -13.59 6.56 5.05
CA ALA A 74 -13.08 5.71 3.99
C ALA A 74 -13.72 6.00 2.62
N THR A 75 -15.05 6.11 2.57
CA THR A 75 -15.78 6.37 1.32
C THR A 75 -15.47 7.73 0.71
N THR A 76 -15.27 8.76 1.54
CA THR A 76 -14.87 10.09 1.05
C THR A 76 -13.40 10.15 0.63
N GLN A 77 -12.53 9.36 1.27
CA GLN A 77 -11.09 9.31 0.96
C GLN A 77 -10.75 8.36 -0.19
N PHE A 78 -11.57 7.35 -0.48
CA PHE A 78 -11.28 6.32 -1.47
C PHE A 78 -11.00 6.87 -2.89
N PRO A 79 -11.75 7.88 -3.41
CA PRO A 79 -11.42 8.49 -4.70
C PRO A 79 -10.01 9.12 -4.73
N TYR A 80 -9.59 9.76 -3.63
CA TYR A 80 -8.24 10.32 -3.51
C TYR A 80 -7.18 9.23 -3.40
N ALA A 81 -7.46 8.15 -2.66
CA ALA A 81 -6.58 6.99 -2.58
C ALA A 81 -6.35 6.36 -3.97
N LEU A 82 -7.39 6.26 -4.80
CA LEU A 82 -7.27 5.76 -6.18
C LEU A 82 -6.36 6.63 -7.05
N ILE A 83 -6.45 7.96 -6.94
CA ILE A 83 -5.55 8.88 -7.65
C ILE A 83 -4.09 8.60 -7.25
N GLY A 84 -3.82 8.46 -5.96
CA GLY A 84 -2.49 8.12 -5.45
C GLY A 84 -1.99 6.77 -5.96
N ILE A 85 -2.85 5.74 -5.95
CA ILE A 85 -2.53 4.40 -6.47
C ILE A 85 -2.15 4.47 -7.95
N VAL A 86 -2.93 5.17 -8.77
CA VAL A 86 -2.67 5.31 -10.21
C VAL A 86 -1.37 6.08 -10.45
N ALA A 87 -1.19 7.23 -9.80
CA ALA A 87 0.02 8.05 -9.95
C ALA A 87 1.28 7.28 -9.54
N THR A 88 1.24 6.57 -8.41
CA THR A 88 2.37 5.76 -7.92
C THR A 88 2.66 4.59 -8.85
N THR A 89 1.63 3.95 -9.40
CA THR A 89 1.79 2.86 -10.37
C THR A 89 2.47 3.36 -11.64
N LEU A 90 2.02 4.50 -12.19
CA LEU A 90 2.64 5.11 -13.36
C LEU A 90 4.10 5.51 -13.09
N PHE A 91 4.38 6.10 -11.92
CA PHE A 91 5.75 6.45 -11.53
C PHE A 91 6.70 5.25 -11.57
N PHE A 92 6.32 4.12 -10.96
CA PHE A 92 7.16 2.93 -10.98
C PHE A 92 7.25 2.28 -12.37
N ILE A 93 6.22 2.39 -13.22
CA ILE A 93 6.31 1.91 -14.61
C ILE A 93 7.31 2.73 -15.44
N VAL A 94 7.39 4.04 -15.19
CA VAL A 94 8.30 4.93 -15.93
C VAL A 94 9.74 4.81 -15.45
N VAL A 95 9.94 4.54 -14.16
CA VAL A 95 11.26 4.49 -13.52
C VAL A 95 11.90 3.08 -13.55
N ALA A 96 11.09 2.02 -13.63
CA ALA A 96 11.56 0.64 -13.73
C ALA A 96 12.17 0.34 -15.10
#